data_AF-A0A6C0BHY0-F1
#
_entry.id   AF-A0A6C0BHY0-F1
#
_cell.length_a   1.000
_cell.length_b   1.000
_cell.length_c   1.000
_cell.angle_alpha   90.00
_cell.angle_beta   90.00
_cell.angle_gamma   90.00
#
_symmetry.space_group_name_H-M   'P 1'
#
loop_
_entity.id
_entity.type
_entity.pdbx_description
1 polymer ?
#
loop_
_entity_poly.entity_id
_entity_poly.type
_entity_poly.pdbx_seq_one_letter_code
_entity_poly.pdbx_strand_id
1 'polypeptide(L)'
;MNSPKIVDTYSVCTECDHEWRPKKTTRCPNCECSVSTRYVLEAPQIEALMRMVNENSYGTNSEDEITFVISEMSNSLSFVSVALIAQACWIYLNEQPSTPQMKSGMRYFKTVFTDFVSHM
;
A
#
# COMPACT_ATOMS: atom_id res chain seq x y z
N MET A 1 -12.36 14.42 -21.27
CA MET A 1 -12.50 13.87 -19.90
C MET A 1 -11.58 12.68 -19.80
N ASN A 2 -10.44 12.83 -19.12
CA ASN A 2 -9.51 11.73 -18.94
C ASN A 2 -10.04 10.85 -17.80
N SER A 3 -10.41 9.60 -18.09
CA SER A 3 -10.62 8.60 -17.05
C SER A 3 -9.40 8.59 -16.13
N PRO A 4 -9.57 8.48 -14.80
CA PRO A 4 -8.45 8.30 -13.90
C PRO A 4 -7.67 7.07 -14.39
N LYS A 5 -6.45 7.30 -14.90
CA LYS A 5 -5.58 6.20 -15.27
C LYS A 5 -5.28 5.48 -13.97
N ILE A 6 -5.71 4.22 -13.88
CA ILE A 6 -5.17 3.24 -12.95
C ILE A 6 -3.65 3.34 -13.10
N VAL A 7 -2.96 3.85 -12.08
CA VAL A 7 -1.52 4.10 -12.19
C VAL A 7 -0.77 2.81 -11.92
N ASP A 8 -1.18 2.06 -10.90
CA ASP A 8 -0.62 0.75 -10.60
C ASP A 8 -1.60 -0.16 -9.85
N THR A 9 -1.50 -1.47 -10.11
CA THR A 9 -2.25 -2.51 -9.40
C THR A 9 -1.29 -3.40 -8.61
N TYR A 10 -1.70 -3.78 -7.40
CA TYR A 10 -0.94 -4.61 -6.46
C TYR A 10 -1.79 -5.80 -6.02
N SER A 11 -1.13 -6.94 -5.82
CA SER A 11 -1.75 -8.18 -5.35
C SER A 11 -0.92 -8.86 -4.30
N VAL A 12 -1.62 -9.44 -3.33
CA VAL A 12 -1.03 -10.23 -2.24
C VAL A 12 -1.78 -11.54 -2.14
N CYS A 13 -1.06 -12.65 -2.07
CA CYS A 13 -1.68 -13.96 -1.88
C CYS A 13 -2.01 -14.14 -0.42
N THR A 14 -3.25 -14.49 -0.12
CA THR A 14 -3.71 -14.71 1.26
C THR A 14 -3.20 -16.02 1.86
N GLU A 15 -2.56 -16.89 1.06
CA GLU A 15 -2.04 -18.20 1.50
C GLU A 15 -0.54 -18.16 1.86
N CYS A 16 0.23 -17.26 1.25
CA CYS A 16 1.69 -17.24 1.41
C CYS A 16 2.28 -15.84 1.57
N ASP A 17 1.42 -14.84 1.70
CA ASP A 17 1.75 -13.42 1.84
C ASP A 17 2.70 -12.87 0.76
N HIS A 18 2.82 -13.60 -0.36
CA HIS A 18 3.66 -13.15 -1.45
C HIS A 18 3.03 -11.95 -2.13
N GLU A 19 3.83 -10.92 -2.34
CA GLU A 19 3.40 -9.63 -2.85
C GLU A 19 3.94 -9.41 -4.26
N TRP A 20 3.07 -8.99 -5.19
CA TRP A 20 3.47 -8.73 -6.58
C TRP A 20 2.56 -7.72 -7.28
N ARG A 21 3.03 -7.15 -8.39
CA ARG A 21 2.19 -6.41 -9.33
C ARG A 21 1.56 -7.35 -10.37
N PRO A 22 0.25 -7.59 -10.35
CA PRO A 22 -0.40 -8.45 -11.35
C PRO A 22 -0.41 -7.74 -12.71
N LYS A 23 0.47 -8.14 -13.63
CA LYS A 23 0.44 -7.62 -15.01
C LYS A 23 -0.76 -8.17 -15.81
N LYS A 24 -1.09 -9.45 -15.60
CA LYS A 24 -2.21 -10.18 -16.26
C LYS A 24 -2.77 -11.35 -15.44
N THR A 25 -2.03 -11.86 -14.45
CA THR A 25 -2.36 -13.08 -13.73
C THR A 25 -3.23 -12.81 -12.49
N THR A 26 -4.21 -13.68 -12.26
CA THR A 26 -5.00 -13.76 -11.01
C THR A 26 -4.38 -14.71 -9.99
N ARG A 27 -3.36 -15.47 -10.39
CA ARG A 27 -2.66 -16.43 -9.52
C ARG A 27 -1.39 -15.85 -8.92
N CYS A 28 -1.12 -16.25 -7.68
CA CYS A 28 0.13 -15.96 -7.01
C CYS A 28 1.32 -16.59 -7.74
N PRO A 29 2.37 -15.83 -8.06
CA PRO A 29 3.56 -16.39 -8.72
C PRO A 29 4.41 -17.26 -7.79
N ASN A 30 4.18 -17.24 -6.48
CA ASN A 30 4.95 -18.02 -5.50
C ASN A 30 4.33 -19.39 -5.21
N CYS A 31 3.03 -19.45 -4.89
CA CYS A 31 2.34 -20.69 -4.53
C CYS A 31 1.21 -21.10 -5.49
N GLU A 32 1.03 -20.37 -6.59
CA GLU A 32 0.01 -20.61 -7.62
C GLU A 32 -1.46 -20.55 -7.15
N CYS A 33 -1.70 -20.11 -5.90
CA CYS A 33 -3.03 -19.84 -5.32
C CYS A 33 -3.83 -18.86 -6.21
N SER A 34 -5.15 -19.01 -6.30
CA SER A 34 -6.04 -18.00 -6.93
C SER A 34 -6.55 -16.94 -5.95
N VAL A 35 -6.18 -17.07 -4.68
CA VAL A 35 -6.71 -16.25 -3.58
C VAL A 35 -5.78 -15.06 -3.41
N SER A 36 -6.09 -13.97 -4.12
CA SER A 36 -5.34 -12.73 -4.00
C SER A 36 -6.25 -11.53 -3.85
N THR A 37 -5.88 -10.63 -2.97
CA THR A 37 -6.57 -9.35 -2.81
C THR A 37 -5.90 -8.32 -3.69
N ARG A 38 -6.70 -7.58 -4.46
CA ARG A 38 -6.21 -6.58 -5.41
C ARG A 38 -6.47 -5.18 -4.89
N TYR A 39 -5.46 -4.33 -4.96
CA TYR A 39 -5.58 -2.90 -4.69
C TYR A 39 -5.01 -2.08 -5.84
N VAL A 40 -5.66 -0.96 -6.13
CA VAL A 40 -5.23 -0.01 -7.15
C VAL A 40 -4.81 1.28 -6.47
N LEU A 41 -3.57 1.71 -6.69
CA LEU A 41 -3.15 3.07 -6.35
C LEU A 41 -3.49 3.99 -7.53
N GLU A 42 -4.37 4.95 -7.26
CA GLU A 42 -4.74 6.03 -8.17
C GLU A 42 -3.73 7.18 -8.09
N ALA A 43 -3.68 8.01 -9.14
CA ALA A 43 -2.76 9.14 -9.22
C ALA A 43 -2.80 10.07 -7.98
N PRO A 44 -3.98 10.47 -7.47
CA PRO A 44 -4.04 11.33 -6.28
C PRO A 44 -3.45 10.67 -5.03
N GLN A 45 -3.61 9.35 -4.89
CA GLN A 45 -3.08 8.59 -3.76
C GLN A 45 -1.55 8.54 -3.81
N ILE A 46 -1.00 8.38 -5.02
CA ILE A 46 0.46 8.41 -5.24
C ILE A 46 1.02 9.81 -4.97
N GLU A 47 0.35 10.86 -5.43
CA GLU A 47 0.75 12.24 -5.16
C GLU A 47 0.77 12.53 -3.65
N ALA A 48 -0.29 12.13 -2.93
CA ALA A 48 -0.38 12.27 -1.49
C ALA A 48 0.72 11.47 -0.76
N LEU A 49 0.95 10.22 -1.16
CA LEU A 49 2.02 9.37 -0.65
C LEU A 49 3.39 10.03 -0.83
N MET A 50 3.69 10.48 -2.05
CA MET A 50 4.99 11.08 -2.36
C MET A 50 5.21 12.40 -1.62
N ARG A 51 4.16 13.22 -1.46
CA ARG A 51 4.20 14.43 -0.63
C ARG A 51 4.59 14.08 0.81
N MET A 52 3.91 13.12 1.42
CA MET A 52 4.22 12.67 2.78
C MET A 52 5.64 12.12 2.92
N VAL A 53 6.11 11.34 1.94
CA VAL A 53 7.49 10.83 1.96
C VAL A 53 8.50 11.97 1.98
N ASN A 54 8.31 12.94 1.09
CA ASN A 54 9.25 14.05 0.95
C ASN A 54 9.22 14.99 2.15
N GLU A 55 8.06 15.20 2.76
CA GLU A 55 7.89 16.02 3.97
C GLU A 55 8.31 15.27 5.25
N ASN A 56 8.56 13.96 5.17
CA ASN A 56 8.90 13.08 6.29
C ASN A 56 7.87 13.14 7.43
N SER A 57 6.60 13.20 7.07
CA SER A 57 5.46 13.41 7.97
C SER A 57 5.07 12.16 8.77
N TYR A 58 6.01 11.25 9.09
CA TYR A 58 5.77 9.93 9.71
C TYR A 58 6.02 9.92 11.23
N GLY A 59 5.47 10.89 11.95
CA GLY A 59 6.01 11.33 13.23
C GLY A 59 5.85 10.36 14.39
N THR A 60 4.77 9.55 14.43
CA THR A 60 4.43 8.83 15.67
C THR A 60 3.92 7.40 15.53
N ASN A 61 3.63 6.90 14.32
CA ASN A 61 2.95 5.61 14.12
C ASN A 61 1.66 5.47 14.95
N SER A 62 1.01 6.58 15.32
CA SER A 62 -0.25 6.50 16.06
C SER A 62 -1.37 6.01 15.15
N GLU A 63 -2.32 5.26 15.71
CA GLU A 63 -3.48 4.72 14.98
C GLU A 63 -4.29 5.85 14.29
N ASP A 64 -4.33 7.03 14.92
CA ASP A 64 -4.95 8.24 14.36
C ASP A 64 -4.18 8.78 13.14
N GLU A 65 -2.85 8.77 13.17
CA GLU A 65 -2.00 9.20 12.05
C GLU A 65 -2.08 8.22 10.88
N ILE A 66 -2.14 6.92 11.17
CA ILE A 66 -2.37 5.86 10.19
C ILE A 66 -3.75 6.04 9.54
N THR A 67 -4.77 6.24 10.36
CA THR A 67 -6.15 6.48 9.88
C THR A 67 -6.23 7.76 9.07
N PHE A 68 -5.55 8.84 9.48
CA PHE A 68 -5.50 10.11 8.76
C PHE A 68 -4.83 9.95 7.39
N VAL A 69 -3.63 9.36 7.36
CA VAL A 69 -2.88 9.07 6.13
C VAL A 69 -3.71 8.24 5.16
N ILE A 70 -4.41 7.23 5.67
CA ILE A 70 -5.22 6.34 4.85
C ILE A 70 -6.54 7.00 4.44
N SER A 71 -7.10 7.89 5.26
CA SER A 71 -8.27 8.71 4.91
C SER A 71 -7.97 9.72 3.80
N GLU A 72 -6.77 10.29 3.78
CA GLU A 72 -6.29 11.13 2.67
C GLU A 72 -6.11 10.31 1.38
N MET A 73 -5.83 9.01 1.51
CA MET A 73 -5.67 8.10 0.38
C MET A 73 -6.98 7.40 0.00
N SER A 74 -8.00 7.30 0.84
CA SER A 74 -9.21 6.53 0.53
C SER A 74 -10.48 7.20 1.01
N ASN A 75 -11.43 7.34 0.09
CA ASN A 75 -12.80 7.77 0.39
C ASN A 75 -13.63 6.68 1.12
N SER A 76 -13.07 5.49 1.34
CA SER A 76 -13.71 4.35 2.00
C SER A 76 -12.82 3.81 3.12
N LEU A 77 -13.22 4.06 4.37
CA LEU A 77 -12.54 3.62 5.59
C LEU A 77 -13.01 2.22 6.05
N SER A 78 -13.07 1.25 5.14
CA SER A 78 -13.27 -0.14 5.57
C SER A 78 -11.95 -0.68 6.13
N PHE A 79 -11.99 -1.45 7.21
CA PHE A 79 -10.81 -1.99 7.89
C PHE A 79 -9.90 -2.82 6.95
N VAL A 80 -10.50 -3.56 6.01
CA VAL A 80 -9.80 -4.30 4.95
C VAL A 80 -9.10 -3.36 3.96
N SER A 81 -9.65 -2.17 3.72
CA SER A 81 -9.03 -1.16 2.85
C SER A 81 -7.72 -0.63 3.42
N VAL A 82 -7.60 -0.49 4.74
CA VAL A 82 -6.41 0.04 5.42
C VAL A 82 -5.16 -0.82 5.18
N ALA A 83 -5.24 -2.12 5.47
CA ALA A 83 -4.11 -3.02 5.30
C ALA A 83 -3.67 -3.10 3.84
N LEU A 84 -4.63 -3.13 2.91
CA LEU A 84 -4.36 -3.16 1.47
C LEU A 84 -3.72 -1.87 0.94
N ILE A 85 -4.15 -0.71 1.43
CA ILE A 85 -3.57 0.59 1.08
C ILE A 85 -2.13 0.67 1.57
N ALA A 86 -1.91 0.37 2.85
CA ALA A 86 -0.58 0.41 3.45
C ALA A 86 0.39 -0.51 2.69
N GLN A 87 -0.05 -1.72 2.37
CA GLN A 87 0.74 -2.66 1.61
C GLN A 87 1.03 -2.19 0.18
N ALA A 88 0.03 -1.67 -0.54
CA ALA A 88 0.24 -1.11 -1.87
C ALA A 88 1.24 0.06 -1.87
N CYS A 89 1.16 0.94 -0.85
CA CYS A 89 2.14 2.00 -0.64
C CYS A 89 3.54 1.45 -0.37
N TRP A 90 3.67 0.41 0.46
CA TRP A 90 4.95 -0.25 0.72
C TRP A 90 5.60 -0.79 -0.55
N ILE A 91 4.85 -1.56 -1.36
CA ILE A 91 5.35 -2.12 -2.62
C ILE A 91 5.74 -1.00 -3.57
N TYR A 92 4.91 0.05 -3.72
CA TYR A 92 5.22 1.19 -4.57
C TYR A 92 6.55 1.86 -4.19
N LEU A 93 6.76 2.14 -2.90
CA LEU A 93 7.97 2.78 -2.40
C LEU A 93 9.21 1.89 -2.56
N ASN A 94 9.07 0.58 -2.41
CA ASN A 94 10.18 -0.38 -2.61
C ASN A 94 10.69 -0.41 -4.05
N GLU A 95 9.86 -0.02 -5.02
CA GLU A 95 10.24 0.08 -6.43
C GLU A 95 10.82 1.45 -6.83
N GLN A 96 10.70 2.46 -5.97
CA GLN A 96 11.28 3.79 -6.21
C GLN A 96 12.79 3.79 -5.95
N PRO A 97 13.55 4.75 -6.52
CA PRO A 97 14.95 4.97 -6.14
C PRO A 97 15.09 5.12 -4.62
N SER A 98 15.95 4.29 -4.02
CA SER A 98 16.12 4.22 -2.57
C SER A 98 16.73 5.51 -2.01
N THR A 99 15.92 6.35 -1.40
CA THR A 99 16.34 7.49 -0.55
C THR A 99 16.10 7.20 0.94
N PRO A 100 16.74 7.93 1.87
CA PRO A 100 16.45 7.81 3.31
C PRO A 100 14.96 8.00 3.63
N GLN A 101 14.30 8.95 2.97
CA GLN A 101 12.87 9.22 3.11
C GLN A 101 12.03 8.04 2.61
N MET A 102 12.36 7.47 1.45
CA MET A 102 11.68 6.28 0.92
C MET A 102 11.82 5.09 1.89
N LYS A 103 13.02 4.85 2.44
CA LYS A 103 13.24 3.80 3.45
C LYS A 103 12.44 4.02 4.73
N SER A 104 12.29 5.28 5.14
CA SER A 104 11.47 5.66 6.30
C SER A 104 9.99 5.36 6.04
N GLY A 105 9.45 5.83 4.92
CA GLY A 105 8.07 5.55 4.49
C GLY A 105 7.82 4.05 4.30
N MET A 106 8.75 3.31 3.70
CA MET A 106 8.66 1.85 3.60
C MET A 106 8.56 1.19 4.97
N ARG A 107 9.40 1.60 5.93
CA ARG A 107 9.33 1.04 7.29
C ARG A 107 7.98 1.34 7.93
N TYR A 108 7.48 2.57 7.81
CA TYR A 108 6.17 3.00 8.28
C TYR A 108 5.07 2.09 7.74
N PHE A 109 4.91 2.02 6.41
CA PHE A 109 3.82 1.25 5.79
C PHE A 109 3.94 -0.26 6.02
N LYS A 110 5.17 -0.79 6.14
CA LYS A 110 5.39 -2.17 6.55
C LYS A 110 4.92 -2.43 7.98
N THR A 111 5.23 -1.53 8.92
CA THR A 111 4.74 -1.61 10.31
C THR A 111 3.22 -1.57 10.34
N VAL A 112 2.60 -0.60 9.66
CA VAL A 112 1.13 -0.50 9.56
C VAL A 112 0.52 -1.81 9.06
N PHE A 113 1.05 -2.36 7.97
CA PHE A 113 0.57 -3.63 7.43
C PHE A 113 0.76 -4.80 8.42
N THR A 114 1.94 -4.92 9.02
CA THR A 114 2.28 -6.04 9.93
C THR A 114 1.43 -6.01 11.20
N ASP A 115 1.26 -4.83 11.78
CA ASP A 115 0.46 -4.63 12.98
C ASP A 115 -1.01 -4.91 12.68
N PHE A 116 -1.54 -4.51 11.52
CA PHE A 116 -2.90 -4.83 11.11
C PHE A 116 -3.14 -6.34 10.90
N VAL A 117 -2.22 -7.06 10.27
CA VAL A 117 -2.34 -8.51 10.06
C VAL A 117 -2.27 -9.28 11.39
N SER A 118 -1.51 -8.78 12.36
CA SER A 118 -1.35 -9.45 13.66
C SER A 118 -2.58 -9.37 14.57
N HIS A 119 -3.56 -8.52 14.25
CA HIS A 119 -4.80 -8.33 15.02
C HIS A 119 -6.05 -8.89 14.33
N MET A 120 -5.90 -9.62 13.21
CA MET A 120 -6.95 -10.41 12.56
C MET A 120 -6.91 -11.88 13.00
#